data_AF-A0A9D6NDH7-F1
#
_entry.id   AF-A0A9D6NDH7-F1
#
_cell.length_a   1.000
_cell.length_b   1.000
_cell.length_c   1.000
_cell.angle_alpha   90.00
_cell.angle_beta   90.00
_cell.angle_gamma   90.00
#
_symmetry.space_group_name_H-M   'P 1'
#
loop_
_entity.id
_entity.type
_entity.pdbx_description
1 polymer ?
#
loop_
_entity_poly.entity_id
_entity_poly.type
_entity_poly.pdbx_seq_one_letter_code
_entity_poly.pdbx_strand_id
1 'polypeptide(L)'
;MLPRVAAGQQPQQEEPEYVNERLQELEEAAAKAASGEWTVEQFGEYLEGVAQTLAEREQAIREIEIPPEAVEDFREELEVGFAGIQLYNEGVARMMMFVEDSEVSHLEEGIDLVRQGNEHINEAMRINRDNRKRLEEMYIDSSTMM
;
A
#
# COMPACT_ATOMS: atom_id res chain seq x y z
N MET A 1 43.64 27.78 -19.83
CA MET A 1 42.99 26.49 -19.53
C MET A 1 41.82 26.79 -18.61
N LEU A 2 40.59 26.61 -19.09
CA LEU A 2 39.38 26.73 -18.28
C LEU A 2 38.97 25.33 -17.79
N PRO A 3 38.49 25.18 -16.55
CA PRO A 3 38.13 23.88 -16.00
C PRO A 3 36.84 23.36 -16.65
N ARG A 4 36.80 22.05 -16.91
CA ARG A 4 35.62 21.34 -17.40
C ARG A 4 34.52 21.39 -16.34
N VAL A 5 33.36 21.92 -16.73
CA VAL A 5 32.13 21.86 -15.96
C VAL A 5 31.79 20.38 -15.77
N ALA A 6 31.66 19.96 -14.51
CA ALA A 6 31.22 18.62 -14.16
C ALA A 6 29.84 18.38 -14.78
N ALA A 7 29.70 17.24 -15.45
CA ALA A 7 28.44 16.77 -16.01
C ALA A 7 27.37 16.81 -14.92
N GLY A 8 26.24 17.45 -15.24
CA GLY A 8 25.07 17.49 -14.38
C GLY A 8 24.68 16.06 -14.00
N GLN A 9 24.70 15.78 -12.71
CA GLN A 9 23.94 14.68 -12.15
C GLN A 9 22.47 15.00 -12.43
N GLN A 10 21.91 14.34 -13.44
CA GLN A 10 20.46 14.22 -13.55
C GLN A 10 19.96 13.67 -12.20
N PRO A 11 18.90 14.23 -11.60
CA PRO A 11 18.32 13.62 -10.41
C PRO A 11 17.96 12.18 -10.78
N GLN A 12 18.56 11.22 -10.07
CA GLN A 12 18.20 9.83 -10.21
C GLN A 12 16.70 9.75 -9.93
N GLN A 13 15.93 9.43 -10.97
CA GLN A 13 14.52 9.08 -10.83
C GLN A 13 14.51 7.77 -10.03
N GLU A 14 14.47 7.85 -8.70
CA GLU A 14 14.20 6.67 -7.87
C GLU A 14 12.88 6.09 -8.39
N GLU A 15 12.81 4.84 -8.84
CA GLU A 15 11.51 4.24 -9.14
C GLU A 15 10.70 4.15 -7.83
N PRO A 16 9.36 4.24 -7.84
CA PRO A 16 8.60 4.05 -6.61
C PRO A 16 8.95 2.67 -6.04
N GLU A 17 9.38 2.63 -4.77
CA GLU A 17 9.63 1.37 -4.08
C GLU A 17 8.31 0.60 -3.99
N TYR A 18 8.24 -0.52 -4.69
CA TYR A 18 7.06 -1.38 -4.67
C TYR A 18 6.99 -2.06 -3.31
N VAL A 19 5.99 -1.69 -2.51
CA VAL A 19 5.81 -2.19 -1.16
C VAL A 19 5.15 -3.57 -1.22
N ASN A 20 5.87 -4.60 -0.77
CA ASN A 20 5.40 -5.99 -0.84
C ASN A 20 5.64 -6.79 0.44
N GLU A 21 6.32 -6.21 1.42
CA GLU A 21 6.80 -6.92 2.62
C GLU A 21 5.64 -7.52 3.41
N ARG A 22 4.55 -6.76 3.59
CA ARG A 22 3.37 -7.23 4.32
C ARG A 22 2.59 -8.32 3.60
N LEU A 23 2.52 -8.24 2.27
CA LEU A 23 1.94 -9.32 1.46
C LEU A 23 2.78 -10.60 1.62
N GLN A 24 4.10 -10.52 1.55
CA GLN A 24 4.99 -11.67 1.73
C GLN A 24 4.86 -12.29 3.12
N GLU A 25 4.83 -11.46 4.18
CA GLU A 25 4.60 -11.93 5.55
C GLU A 25 3.26 -12.69 5.68
N LEU A 26 2.20 -12.19 5.04
CA LEU A 26 0.89 -12.85 5.02
C LEU A 26 0.91 -14.17 4.23
N GLU A 27 1.55 -14.20 3.06
CA GLU A 27 1.72 -15.41 2.26
C GLU A 27 2.48 -16.49 3.05
N GLU A 28 3.55 -16.10 3.76
CA GLU A 28 4.30 -16.99 4.62
C GLU A 28 3.47 -17.50 5.81
N ALA A 29 2.70 -16.63 6.45
CA ALA A 29 1.82 -17.00 7.55
C ALA A 29 0.73 -17.99 7.10
N ALA A 30 0.09 -17.73 5.95
CA ALA A 30 -0.90 -18.61 5.34
C ALA A 30 -0.28 -19.98 4.97
N ALA A 31 0.95 -19.99 4.44
CA ALA A 31 1.65 -21.24 4.13
C ALA A 31 1.98 -22.06 5.39
N LYS A 32 2.35 -21.40 6.50
CA LYS A 32 2.58 -22.05 7.80
C LYS A 32 1.31 -22.61 8.40
N ALA A 33 0.19 -21.89 8.26
CA ALA A 33 -1.12 -22.39 8.69
C ALA A 33 -1.57 -23.60 7.85
N ALA A 34 -1.44 -23.53 6.53
CA ALA A 34 -1.80 -24.61 5.62
C ALA A 34 -0.96 -25.88 5.82
N SER A 35 0.32 -25.75 6.17
CA SER A 35 1.21 -26.88 6.46
C SER A 35 1.03 -27.47 7.86
N GLY A 36 0.30 -26.76 8.75
CA GLY A 36 0.17 -27.10 10.16
C GLY A 36 1.41 -26.74 11.01
N GLU A 37 2.36 -25.98 10.46
CA GLU A 37 3.47 -25.40 11.24
C GLU A 37 2.94 -24.39 12.27
N TRP A 38 1.91 -23.64 11.90
CA TRP A 38 1.12 -22.81 12.82
C TRP A 38 -0.20 -23.48 13.15
N THR A 39 -0.62 -23.40 14.41
CA THR A 39 -1.99 -23.77 14.78
C THR A 39 -2.98 -22.72 14.29
N VAL A 40 -4.25 -23.11 14.19
CA VAL A 40 -5.34 -22.18 13.81
C VAL A 40 -5.45 -21.01 14.78
N GLU A 41 -5.17 -21.21 16.07
CA GLU A 41 -5.15 -20.14 17.06
C GLU A 41 -3.99 -19.17 16.83
N GLN A 42 -2.79 -19.67 16.55
CA GLN A 42 -1.62 -18.82 16.26
C GLN A 42 -1.84 -17.99 15.00
N PHE A 43 -2.44 -18.58 13.98
CA PHE A 43 -2.78 -17.88 12.75
C PHE A 43 -3.90 -16.85 12.98
N GLY A 44 -4.93 -17.18 13.77
CA GLY A 44 -5.99 -16.26 14.15
C GLY A 44 -5.46 -15.03 14.91
N GLU A 45 -4.61 -15.23 15.92
CA GLU A 45 -3.97 -14.13 16.66
C GLU A 45 -3.14 -13.21 15.73
N TYR A 46 -2.43 -13.79 14.76
CA TYR A 46 -1.70 -13.03 13.76
C TYR A 46 -2.64 -12.19 12.88
N LEU A 47 -3.72 -12.78 12.36
CA LEU A 47 -4.69 -12.08 11.52
C LEU A 47 -5.41 -10.96 12.28
N GLU A 48 -5.73 -11.16 13.56
CA GLU A 48 -6.29 -10.10 14.42
C GLU A 48 -5.33 -8.92 14.54
N GLY A 49 -4.03 -9.18 14.73
CA GLY A 49 -3.01 -8.14 14.77
C GLY A 49 -2.88 -7.38 13.44
N VAL A 50 -2.98 -8.09 12.32
CA VAL A 50 -2.99 -7.48 10.98
C VAL A 50 -4.22 -6.59 10.81
N ALA A 51 -5.42 -7.10 11.14
CA ALA A 51 -6.68 -6.36 11.03
C ALA A 51 -6.67 -5.08 11.88
N GLN A 52 -6.16 -5.17 13.12
CA GLN A 52 -6.02 -4.00 13.99
C GLN A 52 -5.08 -2.96 13.37
N THR A 53 -3.91 -3.39 12.87
CA THR A 53 -2.94 -2.47 12.25
C THR A 53 -3.55 -1.78 11.03
N LEU A 54 -4.29 -2.51 10.18
CA LEU A 54 -4.97 -1.95 9.02
C LEU A 54 -6.02 -0.91 9.42
N ALA A 55 -6.84 -1.22 10.42
CA ALA A 55 -7.86 -0.30 10.92
C ALA A 55 -7.25 1.00 11.47
N GLU A 56 -6.16 0.90 12.23
CA GLU A 56 -5.43 2.07 12.74
C GLU A 56 -4.87 2.93 11.59
N ARG A 57 -4.33 2.31 10.54
CA ARG A 57 -3.78 3.02 9.37
C ARG A 57 -4.87 3.66 8.53
N GLU A 58 -5.97 2.96 8.27
CA GLU A 58 -7.12 3.50 7.54
C GLU A 58 -7.69 4.72 8.27
N GLN A 59 -7.89 4.61 9.58
CA GLN A 59 -8.39 5.71 10.39
C GLN A 59 -7.44 6.91 10.34
N ALA A 60 -6.13 6.69 10.47
CA ALA A 60 -5.14 7.75 10.38
C ALA A 60 -5.18 8.47 9.02
N ILE A 61 -5.40 7.75 7.91
CA ILE A 61 -5.55 8.35 6.58
C ILE A 61 -6.84 9.18 6.49
N ARG A 62 -7.96 8.66 7.00
CA ARG A 62 -9.26 9.35 6.99
C ARG A 62 -9.26 10.64 7.82
N GLU A 63 -8.40 10.73 8.83
CA GLU A 63 -8.25 11.91 9.69
C GLU A 63 -7.39 13.02 9.08
N ILE A 64 -6.72 12.77 7.94
CA ILE A 64 -5.95 13.80 7.24
C ILE A 64 -6.92 14.84 6.68
N GLU A 65 -6.84 16.06 7.21
CA GLU A 65 -7.57 17.19 6.66
C GLU A 65 -6.95 17.63 5.33
N ILE A 66 -7.73 17.49 4.25
CA ILE A 66 -7.32 17.91 2.91
C ILE A 66 -7.93 19.29 2.64
N PRO A 67 -7.10 20.31 2.33
CA PRO A 67 -7.61 21.62 1.94
C PRO A 67 -8.57 21.50 0.74
N PRO A 68 -9.72 22.23 0.73
CA PRO A 68 -10.71 22.13 -0.35
C PRO A 68 -10.13 22.32 -1.76
N GLU A 69 -9.12 23.18 -1.89
CA GLU A 69 -8.40 23.45 -3.14
C GLU A 69 -7.57 22.27 -3.67
N ALA A 70 -7.21 21.31 -2.81
CA ALA A 70 -6.38 20.17 -3.16
C ALA A 70 -7.19 18.85 -3.23
N VAL A 71 -8.49 18.86 -2.88
CA VAL A 71 -9.33 17.65 -2.85
C VAL A 71 -9.34 16.91 -4.19
N GLU A 72 -9.40 17.63 -5.30
CA GLU A 72 -9.38 17.02 -6.64
C GLU A 72 -8.05 16.33 -6.94
N ASP A 73 -6.93 16.90 -6.47
CA ASP A 73 -5.59 16.35 -6.69
C ASP A 73 -5.38 15.05 -5.92
N PHE A 74 -5.99 14.92 -4.74
CA PHE A 74 -5.91 13.70 -3.91
C PHE A 74 -7.01 12.68 -4.18
N ARG A 75 -8.09 13.05 -4.91
CA ARG A 75 -9.27 12.17 -5.09
C ARG A 75 -8.88 10.81 -5.65
N GLU A 76 -8.14 10.79 -6.76
CA GLU A 76 -7.79 9.54 -7.46
C GLU A 76 -6.92 8.63 -6.59
N GLU A 77 -5.89 9.19 -5.94
CA GLU A 77 -5.03 8.47 -5.00
C GLU A 77 -5.85 7.84 -3.87
N LEU A 78 -6.73 8.62 -3.25
CA LEU A 78 -7.50 8.16 -2.10
C LEU A 78 -8.53 7.11 -2.51
N GLU A 79 -9.21 7.28 -3.64
CA GLU A 79 -10.16 6.28 -4.16
C GLU A 79 -9.46 4.94 -4.40
N VAL A 80 -8.32 4.96 -5.09
CA VAL A 80 -7.52 3.75 -5.36
C VAL A 80 -6.96 3.16 -4.06
N GLY A 81 -6.45 3.99 -3.16
CA GLY A 81 -5.90 3.56 -1.87
C GLY A 81 -6.94 2.92 -0.96
N PHE A 82 -8.13 3.52 -0.84
CA PHE A 82 -9.23 2.96 -0.05
C PHE A 82 -9.79 1.68 -0.67
N ALA A 83 -9.86 1.57 -2.00
CA ALA A 83 -10.21 0.31 -2.65
C ALA A 83 -9.19 -0.80 -2.30
N GLY A 84 -7.90 -0.47 -2.28
CA GLY A 84 -6.85 -1.39 -1.85
C GLY A 84 -6.99 -1.84 -0.40
N ILE A 85 -7.26 -0.90 0.51
CA ILE A 85 -7.50 -1.20 1.94
C ILE A 85 -8.73 -2.11 2.11
N GLN A 86 -9.82 -1.83 1.37
CA GLN A 86 -11.02 -2.66 1.42
C GLN A 86 -10.72 -4.10 1.03
N LEU A 87 -10.03 -4.32 -0.10
CA LEU A 87 -9.63 -5.66 -0.55
C LEU A 87 -8.73 -6.37 0.47
N TYR A 88 -7.83 -5.63 1.11
CA TYR A 88 -6.97 -6.17 2.16
C TYR A 88 -7.79 -6.65 3.37
N ASN A 89 -8.77 -5.84 3.81
CA ASN A 89 -9.68 -6.20 4.90
C ASN A 89 -10.56 -7.39 4.54
N GLU A 90 -11.10 -7.45 3.32
CA GLU A 90 -11.88 -8.58 2.82
C GLU A 90 -11.04 -9.87 2.76
N GLY A 91 -9.78 -9.76 2.31
CA GLY A 91 -8.85 -10.88 2.26
C GLY A 91 -8.52 -11.42 3.66
N VAL A 92 -8.24 -10.55 4.62
CA VAL A 92 -8.02 -10.93 6.03
C VAL A 92 -9.27 -11.58 6.62
N ALA A 93 -10.46 -11.01 6.40
CA ALA A 93 -11.72 -11.59 6.84
C ALA A 93 -11.98 -12.96 6.20
N ARG A 94 -11.61 -13.16 4.94
CA ARG A 94 -11.70 -14.46 4.27
C ARG A 94 -10.76 -15.48 4.89
N MET A 95 -9.51 -15.10 5.20
CA MET A 95 -8.56 -15.99 5.88
C MET A 95 -8.99 -16.32 7.31
N MET A 96 -9.71 -15.44 7.99
CA MET A 96 -10.29 -15.76 9.31
C MET A 96 -11.29 -16.92 9.25
N MET A 97 -11.94 -17.16 8.11
CA MET A 97 -12.83 -18.32 7.96
C MET A 97 -12.08 -19.65 8.04
N PHE A 98 -10.81 -19.70 7.61
CA PHE A 98 -9.95 -20.88 7.80
C PHE A 98 -9.79 -21.24 9.29
N VAL A 99 -9.80 -20.26 10.18
CA VAL A 99 -9.71 -20.51 11.63
C VAL A 99 -10.95 -21.25 12.15
N GLU A 100 -12.11 -21.07 11.49
CA GLU A 100 -13.37 -21.68 11.90
C GLU A 100 -13.53 -23.12 11.41
N ASP A 101 -13.15 -23.41 10.17
CA ASP A 101 -13.42 -24.70 9.53
C ASP A 101 -12.20 -25.41 8.91
N SER A 102 -11.02 -24.79 8.97
CA SER A 102 -9.75 -25.30 8.43
C SER A 102 -9.76 -25.60 6.92
N GLU A 103 -10.67 -24.98 6.17
CA GLU A 103 -10.76 -25.14 4.72
C GLU A 103 -9.72 -24.26 4.00
N VAL A 104 -8.74 -24.90 3.35
CA VAL A 104 -7.56 -24.24 2.76
C VAL A 104 -7.93 -23.24 1.67
N SER A 105 -9.05 -23.45 0.95
CA SER A 105 -9.50 -22.49 -0.06
C SER A 105 -9.75 -21.08 0.50
N HIS A 106 -10.04 -20.94 1.80
CA HIS A 106 -10.14 -19.63 2.47
C HIS A 106 -8.80 -18.88 2.53
N LEU A 107 -7.69 -19.61 2.65
CA LEU A 107 -6.35 -19.03 2.60
C LEU A 107 -6.00 -18.55 1.19
N GLU A 108 -6.28 -19.38 0.19
CA GLU A 108 -5.98 -19.06 -1.22
C GLU A 108 -6.77 -17.83 -1.68
N GLU A 109 -8.09 -17.83 -1.48
CA GLU A 109 -8.95 -16.72 -1.86
C GLU A 109 -8.63 -15.44 -1.09
N GLY A 110 -8.31 -15.57 0.21
CA GLY A 110 -7.94 -14.43 1.02
C GLY A 110 -6.62 -13.80 0.59
N ILE A 111 -5.60 -14.61 0.25
CA ILE A 111 -4.33 -14.12 -0.29
C ILE A 111 -4.52 -13.44 -1.64
N ASP A 112 -5.37 -13.97 -2.52
CA ASP A 112 -5.64 -13.33 -3.82
C ASP A 112 -6.32 -11.96 -3.68
N LEU A 113 -7.19 -11.79 -2.68
CA LEU A 113 -7.76 -10.48 -2.34
C LEU A 113 -6.69 -9.53 -1.79
N VAL A 114 -5.82 -10.00 -0.89
CA VAL A 114 -4.71 -9.19 -0.35
C VAL A 114 -3.73 -8.78 -1.45
N ARG A 115 -3.44 -9.66 -2.42
CA ARG A 115 -2.60 -9.34 -3.59
C ARG A 115 -3.18 -8.19 -4.41
N GLN A 116 -4.45 -8.30 -4.78
CA GLN A 116 -5.16 -7.24 -5.49
C GLN A 116 -5.16 -5.93 -4.68
N GLY A 117 -5.43 -6.02 -3.37
CA GLY A 117 -5.36 -4.87 -2.48
C GLY A 117 -3.98 -4.20 -2.47
N ASN A 118 -2.91 -5.00 -2.44
CA ASN A 118 -1.53 -4.51 -2.48
C ASN A 118 -1.19 -3.82 -3.81
N GLU A 119 -1.69 -4.33 -4.93
CA GLU A 119 -1.54 -3.67 -6.24
C GLU A 119 -2.20 -2.28 -6.24
N HIS A 120 -3.42 -2.17 -5.70
CA HIS A 120 -4.10 -0.89 -5.55
C HIS A 120 -3.34 0.08 -4.64
N ILE A 121 -2.82 -0.38 -3.49
CA ILE A 121 -2.03 0.48 -2.59
C ILE A 121 -0.78 1.01 -3.30
N ASN A 122 -0.06 0.15 -4.03
CA ASN A 122 1.12 0.57 -4.78
C ASN A 122 0.77 1.56 -5.90
N GLU A 123 -0.37 1.38 -6.54
CA GLU A 123 -0.86 2.33 -7.55
C GLU A 123 -1.22 3.69 -6.93
N ALA A 124 -1.89 3.71 -5.76
CA ALA A 124 -2.15 4.94 -5.02
C ALA A 124 -0.84 5.67 -4.67
N MET A 125 0.18 4.95 -4.20
CA MET A 125 1.50 5.52 -3.93
C MET A 125 2.17 6.09 -5.18
N ARG A 126 2.00 5.44 -6.34
CA ARG A 126 2.49 5.96 -7.62
C ARG A 126 1.78 7.27 -7.99
N ILE A 127 0.46 7.31 -7.88
CA ILE A 127 -0.35 8.51 -8.15
C ILE A 127 0.06 9.66 -7.23
N ASN A 128 0.18 9.41 -5.92
CA ASN A 128 0.64 10.40 -4.93
C ASN A 128 1.95 11.06 -5.37
N ARG A 129 2.90 10.23 -5.77
CA ARG A 129 4.22 10.68 -6.19
C ARG A 129 4.18 11.50 -7.47
N ASP A 130 3.39 11.08 -8.45
CA ASP A 130 3.24 11.78 -9.72
C ASP A 130 2.53 13.13 -9.53
N ASN A 131 1.59 13.22 -8.60
CA ASN A 131 0.95 14.48 -8.20
C ASN A 131 1.95 15.40 -7.50
N ARG A 132 2.75 14.88 -6.56
CA ARG A 132 3.78 15.65 -5.87
C ARG A 132 4.83 16.22 -6.84
N LYS A 133 5.30 15.42 -7.80
CA LYS A 133 6.23 15.88 -8.85
C LYS A 133 5.63 17.00 -9.70
N ARG A 134 4.38 16.86 -10.14
CA ARG A 134 3.68 17.90 -10.93
C ARG A 134 3.59 19.22 -10.16
N LEU A 135 3.23 19.15 -8.87
CA LEU A 135 3.19 20.33 -8.01
C LEU A 135 4.59 20.98 -7.90
N GLU A 136 5.64 20.20 -7.63
CA GLU A 136 7.02 20.69 -7.55
C GLU A 136 7.48 21.35 -8.87
N GLU A 137 7.20 20.76 -10.03
CA GLU A 137 7.55 21.31 -11.34
C GLU A 137 6.84 22.65 -11.62
N MET A 138 5.55 22.77 -11.28
CA MET A 138 4.79 24.02 -11.43
C MET A 138 5.32 25.15 -10.54
N TYR A 139 5.76 24.84 -9.31
CA TYR A 139 6.37 25.82 -8.41
C TYR A 139 7.76 26.28 -8.90
N ILE A 140 8.54 25.39 -9.51
CA ILE A 140 9.85 25.75 -10.09
C ILE A 140 9.66 26.65 -11.32
N ASP A 141 8.75 26.33 -12.24
CA ASP A 141 8.54 27.13 -13.46
C ASP A 141 7.99 28.53 -13.14
N SER A 142 7.04 28.63 -12.21
CA SER A 142 6.51 29.91 -11.73
C SER A 142 7.53 30.77 -10.97
N SER A 143 8.47 30.16 -10.25
CA SER A 143 9.53 30.86 -9.54
C SER A 143 10.75 31.22 -10.41
N THR A 144 10.87 30.63 -11.61
CA THR A 144 11.95 30.92 -12.59
C THR A 144 11.55 32.02 -13.58
N MET A 145 10.27 32.37 -13.67
CA MET A 145 9.76 33.49 -14.49
C MET A 145 9.65 34.84 -13.73
N MET A 146 10.06 34.92 -12.46
CA MET A 146 10.29 36.19 -11.75
C MET A 146 11.77 36.56 -11.75
#